data_AF-A0A2I9DUM9-F1
#
_entry.id   AF-A0A2I9DUM9-F1
#
_cell.length_a   1.000
_cell.length_b   1.000
_cell.length_c   1.000
_cell.angle_alpha   90.00
_cell.angle_beta   90.00
_cell.angle_gamma   90.00
#
_symmetry.space_group_name_H-M   'P 1'
#
loop_
_entity.id
_entity.type
_entity.pdbx_description
1 polymer ?
#
loop_
_entity_poly.entity_id
_entity_poly.type
_entity_poly.pdbx_seq_one_letter_code
_entity_poly.pdbx_strand_id
1 'polypeptide(L)'
;MGTDTWRTRAKFEGIPDYLEPSYSWLRRIYPGRIPEPQYSAVLQLLSPEFLDRTLARMIAVLDDRDYHVVLNDVDRAGGAPLPEEELSFVRRLFMEYGFPNLP
;
A
#
# COMPACT_ATOMS: atom_id res chain seq x y z
N MET A 1 -14.25 -0.86 -36.78
CA MET A 1 -13.09 0.06 -36.75
C MET A 1 -12.48 -0.08 -35.36
N GLY A 2 -11.22 -0.53 -35.33
CA GLY A 2 -10.62 -1.27 -34.21
C GLY A 2 -10.48 -0.48 -32.90
N THR A 3 -10.73 -1.19 -31.81
CA THR A 3 -10.50 -0.77 -30.43
C THR A 3 -9.03 -0.89 -30.09
N ASP A 4 -8.30 0.22 -30.09
CA ASP A 4 -6.97 0.31 -29.49
C ASP A 4 -7.02 1.19 -28.24
N THR A 5 -7.40 0.57 -27.13
CA THR A 5 -7.10 1.09 -25.79
C THR A 5 -6.40 -0.01 -25.01
N TRP A 6 -5.12 -0.21 -25.29
CA TRP A 6 -4.20 -1.06 -24.53
C TRP A 6 -3.85 -0.50 -23.14
N ARG A 7 -4.74 0.29 -22.52
CA ARG A 7 -4.63 0.56 -21.09
C ARG A 7 -4.98 -0.72 -20.37
N THR A 8 -3.95 -1.50 -20.06
CA THR A 8 -3.92 -2.60 -19.09
C THR A 8 -4.43 -2.11 -17.73
N ARG A 9 -5.72 -1.82 -17.62
CA ARG A 9 -6.44 -2.01 -16.37
C ARG A 9 -6.48 -3.52 -16.22
N ALA A 10 -5.42 -4.10 -15.66
CA ALA A 10 -5.55 -5.40 -15.02
C ALA A 10 -6.81 -5.29 -14.16
N LYS A 11 -7.86 -6.02 -14.52
CA LYS A 11 -9.11 -6.04 -13.76
C LYS A 11 -8.74 -6.52 -12.38
N PHE A 12 -8.56 -5.59 -11.46
CA PHE A 12 -8.13 -5.89 -10.12
C PHE A 12 -9.34 -6.47 -9.40
N GLU A 13 -9.36 -7.79 -9.24
CA GLU A 13 -10.41 -8.51 -8.52
C GLU A 13 -10.31 -8.21 -7.01
N GLY A 14 -10.71 -7.00 -6.61
CA GLY A 14 -10.88 -6.60 -5.21
C GLY A 14 -9.70 -6.90 -4.27
N ILE A 15 -10.00 -6.88 -2.97
CA ILE A 15 -9.09 -7.32 -1.92
C ILE A 15 -9.49 -8.76 -1.54
N PRO A 16 -8.57 -9.74 -1.61
CA PRO A 16 -8.84 -11.09 -1.12
C PRO A 16 -9.26 -11.09 0.35
N ASP A 17 -10.17 -11.99 0.73
CA ASP A 17 -10.74 -12.05 2.09
C ASP A 17 -9.68 -12.09 3.21
N TYR A 18 -8.56 -12.80 2.99
CA TYR A 18 -7.48 -12.88 3.97
C TYR A 18 -6.74 -11.55 4.20
N LEU A 19 -6.89 -10.58 3.32
CA LEU A 19 -6.35 -9.23 3.45
C LEU A 19 -7.36 -8.22 3.97
N GLU A 20 -8.63 -8.59 4.06
CA GLU A 20 -9.68 -7.67 4.48
C GLU A 20 -9.39 -7.04 5.85
N PRO A 21 -8.88 -7.75 6.89
CA PRO A 21 -8.54 -7.11 8.16
C PRO A 21 -7.47 -6.02 8.02
N SER A 22 -6.38 -6.29 7.29
CA SER A 22 -5.28 -5.35 7.07
C SER A 22 -5.70 -4.18 6.19
N TYR A 23 -6.51 -4.44 5.15
CA TYR A 23 -7.05 -3.41 4.29
C TYR A 23 -8.03 -2.50 5.04
N SER A 24 -8.95 -3.08 5.81
CA SER A 24 -9.88 -2.33 6.66
C SER A 24 -9.15 -1.48 7.71
N TRP A 25 -8.08 -2.00 8.31
CA TRP A 25 -7.20 -1.21 9.19
C TRP A 25 -6.58 -0.03 8.44
N LEU A 26 -5.99 -0.26 7.28
CA LEU A 26 -5.32 0.79 6.50
C LEU A 26 -6.33 1.85 6.03
N ARG A 27 -7.56 1.46 5.66
CA ARG A 27 -8.67 2.36 5.33
C ARG A 27 -9.14 3.20 6.51
N ARG A 28 -8.99 2.73 7.75
CA ARG A 28 -9.31 3.54 8.95
C ARG A 28 -8.27 4.63 9.17
N ILE A 29 -6.99 4.35 8.92
CA ILE A 29 -5.90 5.33 8.99
C ILE A 29 -6.02 6.32 7.82
N TYR A 30 -6.29 5.80 6.63
CA TYR A 30 -6.42 6.56 5.39
C TYR A 30 -7.81 6.34 4.77
N PRO A 31 -8.84 7.11 5.18
CA PRO A 31 -10.20 7.00 4.61
C PRO A 31 -10.28 7.36 3.12
N GLY A 32 -9.24 8.01 2.59
CA GLY A 32 -9.06 8.30 1.17
C GLY A 32 -7.74 7.73 0.67
N ARG A 33 -7.01 8.52 -0.11
CA ARG A 33 -5.65 8.19 -0.55
C ARG A 33 -4.63 8.51 0.55
N ILE A 34 -3.51 7.80 0.55
CA ILE A 34 -2.36 8.11 1.36
C ILE A 34 -1.81 9.48 0.92
N PRO A 35 -1.57 10.41 1.86
CA PRO A 35 -0.91 11.67 1.53
C PRO A 35 0.47 11.43 0.93
N GLU A 36 0.82 12.13 -0.15
CA GLU A 36 2.12 11.98 -0.84
C GLU A 36 3.34 12.01 0.12
N PRO A 37 3.43 12.91 1.13
CA PRO A 37 4.56 12.91 2.06
C PRO A 37 4.69 11.65 2.92
N GLN A 38 3.62 10.85 3.03
CA GLN A 38 3.56 9.65 3.87
C GLN A 38 3.68 8.37 3.07
N TYR A 39 3.50 8.42 1.74
CA TYR A 39 3.44 7.25 0.87
C TYR A 39 4.67 6.36 1.01
N SER A 40 5.87 6.92 0.85
CA SER A 40 7.13 6.16 0.97
C SER A 40 7.32 5.55 2.37
N ALA A 41 6.97 6.30 3.42
CA ALA A 41 7.05 5.82 4.80
C ALA A 41 6.05 4.69 5.07
N VAL A 42 4.83 4.76 4.52
CA VAL A 42 3.85 3.68 4.58
C VAL A 42 4.38 2.42 3.91
N LEU A 43 4.91 2.53 2.69
CA LEU A 43 5.46 1.38 1.98
C LEU A 43 6.60 0.72 2.76
N GLN A 44 7.53 1.52 3.27
CA GLN A 44 8.70 1.00 3.98
C GLN A 44 8.37 0.39 5.34
N LEU A 45 7.37 0.92 6.06
CA LEU A 45 6.94 0.34 7.33
C LEU A 45 6.12 -0.93 7.15
N LEU A 46 5.46 -1.11 6.00
CA LEU A 46 4.65 -2.30 5.72
C LEU A 46 5.41 -3.37 4.93
N SER A 47 6.46 -3.04 4.19
CA SER A 47 7.21 -4.01 3.38
C SER A 47 7.81 -5.18 4.18
N PRO A 48 8.24 -5.04 5.45
CA PRO A 48 8.71 -6.17 6.24
C PRO A 48 7.59 -7.13 6.65
N GLU A 49 6.35 -6.65 6.69
CA GLU A 49 5.19 -7.34 7.26
C GLU A 49 4.37 -8.05 6.16
N PHE A 50 4.48 -7.61 4.91
CA PHE A 50 3.69 -8.13 3.80
C PHE A 50 4.59 -8.56 2.65
N LEU A 51 4.18 -9.61 1.93
CA LEU A 51 4.76 -9.92 0.63
C LEU A 51 4.50 -8.76 -0.34
N ASP A 52 5.48 -8.40 -1.18
CA ASP A 52 5.42 -7.22 -2.04
C ASP A 52 4.15 -7.15 -2.89
N ARG A 53 3.77 -8.27 -3.51
CA ARG A 53 2.54 -8.38 -4.31
C ARG A 53 1.27 -8.09 -3.52
N THR A 54 1.27 -8.43 -2.24
CA THR A 54 0.14 -8.29 -1.32
C THR A 54 0.04 -6.85 -0.84
N LEU A 55 1.18 -6.25 -0.48
CA LEU A 55 1.24 -4.84 -0.14
C LEU A 55 0.86 -3.96 -1.33
N ALA A 56 1.48 -4.19 -2.48
CA ALA A 56 1.18 -3.46 -3.71
C ALA A 56 -0.29 -3.56 -4.10
N ARG A 57 -0.89 -4.72 -3.88
CA ARG A 57 -2.33 -4.94 -4.03
C ARG A 57 -3.17 -4.03 -3.15
N MET A 58 -2.90 -4.01 -1.84
CA MET A 58 -3.65 -3.18 -0.90
C MET A 58 -3.52 -1.69 -1.23
N ILE A 59 -2.30 -1.23 -1.51
CA ILE A 59 -2.01 0.19 -1.78
C ILE A 59 -2.61 0.62 -3.13
N ALA A 60 -2.53 -0.21 -4.18
CA ALA A 60 -3.14 0.10 -5.47
C ALA A 60 -4.65 0.31 -5.37
N VAL A 61 -5.34 -0.52 -4.58
CA VAL A 61 -6.77 -0.38 -4.33
C VAL A 61 -7.09 0.82 -3.45
N LEU A 62 -6.31 1.07 -2.39
CA LEU A 62 -6.50 2.20 -1.49
C LEU A 62 -6.33 3.55 -2.19
N ASP A 63 -5.25 3.69 -2.97
CA ASP A 63 -4.87 4.96 -3.59
C ASP A 63 -5.44 5.14 -5.00
N ASP A 64 -6.15 4.14 -5.55
CA ASP A 64 -6.59 4.12 -6.95
C ASP A 64 -5.40 4.35 -7.92
N ARG A 65 -4.32 3.59 -7.67
CA ARG A 65 -3.07 3.61 -8.45
C ARG A 65 -2.93 2.33 -9.29
N ASP A 66 -2.12 2.41 -10.34
CA ASP A 66 -1.76 1.23 -11.14
C ASP A 66 -0.94 0.24 -10.31
N TYR A 67 -1.36 -1.02 -10.28
CA TYR A 67 -0.70 -2.08 -9.50
C TYR A 67 0.78 -2.25 -9.82
N HIS A 68 1.19 -2.16 -11.09
CA HIS A 68 2.58 -2.36 -11.48
C HIS A 68 3.45 -1.17 -11.06
N VAL A 69 2.89 0.04 -11.05
CA VAL A 69 3.57 1.22 -10.49
C VAL A 69 3.82 1.01 -9.00
N VAL A 70 2.78 0.66 -8.24
CA VAL A 70 2.89 0.45 -6.80
C VAL A 70 3.83 -0.71 -6.48
N LEU A 71 3.81 -1.80 -7.25
CA LEU A 71 4.73 -2.93 -7.04
C LEU A 71 6.19 -2.51 -7.18
N ASN A 72 6.52 -1.68 -8.17
CA ASN A 72 7.86 -1.13 -8.30
C ASN A 72 8.23 -0.20 -7.13
N ASP A 73 7.27 0.55 -6.59
CA ASP A 73 7.51 1.42 -5.44
C ASP A 73 7.76 0.61 -4.16
N VAL A 74 7.03 -0.50 -3.97
CA VAL A 74 7.23 -1.43 -2.84
C VAL A 74 8.63 -2.05 -2.89
N ASP A 75 9.04 -2.55 -4.06
CA ASP A 75 10.38 -3.10 -4.28
C ASP A 75 11.48 -2.07 -3.92
N ARG A 76 11.28 -0.81 -4.33
CA ARG A 76 12.18 0.30 -3.98
C ARG A 76 12.20 0.62 -2.49
N ALA A 77 11.05 0.58 -1.82
CA ALA A 77 10.92 0.89 -0.40
C ALA A 77 11.71 -0.10 0.47
N GLY A 78 11.86 -1.35 0.03
CA GLY A 78 12.70 -2.35 0.68
C GLY A 78 14.21 -2.15 0.49
N GLY A 79 14.64 -1.29 -0.43
CA GLY A 79 16.05 -1.12 -0.79
C GLY A 79 16.83 -0.14 0.09
N ALA A 80 16.33 1.09 0.26
CA ALA A 80 17.02 2.16 0.99
C ALA A 80 16.16 2.69 2.15
N PRO A 81 16.61 2.55 3.42
CA PRO A 81 15.86 3.04 4.57
C PRO A 81 15.73 4.56 4.55
N LEU A 82 14.51 5.05 4.79
CA LEU A 82 14.23 6.46 5.04
C LEU A 82 14.76 6.85 6.43
N PRO A 83 15.11 8.12 6.64
CA PRO A 83 15.41 8.65 7.96
C PRO A 83 14.25 8.44 8.94
N GLU A 84 14.54 8.19 10.22
CA GLU A 84 13.49 7.96 11.22
C GLU A 84 12.57 9.18 11.39
N GLU A 85 13.04 10.42 11.12
CA GLU A 85 12.16 11.58 11.12
C GLU A 85 11.00 11.45 10.12
N GLU A 86 11.23 10.84 8.96
CA GLU A 86 10.21 10.62 7.91
C GLU A 86 9.27 9.47 8.28
N LEU A 87 9.77 8.48 9.02
CA LEU A 87 8.99 7.32 9.45
C LEU A 87 8.14 7.60 10.70
N SER A 88 8.63 8.46 11.59
CA SER A 88 8.12 8.62 12.96
C SER A 88 6.64 8.96 13.03
N PHE A 89 6.14 9.80 12.11
CA PHE A 89 4.74 10.19 12.06
C PHE A 89 3.84 9.01 11.68
N VAL A 90 4.19 8.29 10.59
CA VAL A 90 3.43 7.14 10.11
C VAL A 90 3.49 6.00 11.12
N ARG A 91 4.65 5.76 11.74
CA ARG A 91 4.82 4.77 12.82
C ARG A 91 3.87 5.04 13.99
N ARG A 92 3.74 6.31 14.41
CA ARG A 92 2.80 6.69 15.49
C ARG A 92 1.35 6.45 15.09
N LEU A 93 0.95 6.80 13.87
CA LEU A 93 -0.39 6.49 13.37
C LEU A 93 -0.67 4.98 13.39
N PHE A 94 0.30 4.16 12.97
CA PHE A 94 0.15 2.70 12.97
C PHE A 94 -0.04 2.15 14.38
N MET A 95 0.70 2.68 15.36
CA MET A 95 0.55 2.31 16.77
C MET A 95 -0.79 2.74 17.36
N GLU A 96 -1.26 3.95 17.04
CA GLU A 96 -2.53 4.50 17.53
C GLU A 96 -3.74 3.69 17.06
N TYR A 97 -3.72 3.24 15.81
CA TYR A 97 -4.80 2.46 15.21
C TYR A 97 -4.67 0.95 15.47
N GLY A 98 -3.57 0.52 16.09
CA GLY A 98 -3.24 -0.88 16.38
C GLY A 98 -2.84 -1.64 15.11
N PHE A 99 -1.55 -1.91 14.93
CA PHE A 99 -1.03 -2.63 13.76
C PHE A 99 -1.78 -3.96 13.54
N PRO A 100 -2.17 -4.32 12.31
CA PRO A 100 -3.00 -5.49 12.08
C PRO A 100 -2.20 -6.73 12.45
N ASN A 101 -2.77 -7.61 13.28
CA ASN A 101 -2.25 -8.95 13.46
C ASN A 101 -2.41 -9.69 12.13
N LEU A 102 -1.29 -10.06 11.52
CA LEU A 102 -1.29 -11.01 10.41
C LEU A 102 -1.59 -12.40 10.99
N PRO A 103 -2.50 -13.17 10.37
CA PRO A 103 -2.77 -14.54 10.80
C PRO A 103 -1.54 -15.45 10.67
#